data_AF-A0A7X6ZKJ8-F1
#
_entry.id   AF-A0A7X6ZKJ8-F1
#
_cell.length_a   1.000
_cell.length_b   1.000
_cell.length_c   1.000
_cell.angle_alpha   90.00
_cell.angle_beta   90.00
_cell.angle_gamma   90.00
#
_symmetry.space_group_name_H-M   'P 1'
#
loop_
_entity.id
_entity.type
_entity.pdbx_description
1 polymer ?
#
loop_
_entity_poly.entity_id
_entity_poly.type
_entity_poly.pdbx_seq_one_letter_code
_entity_poly.pdbx_strand_id
1 'polypeptide(L)'
;MQTHNRANIYQIATDYYPFGLEHQQAQPPETQGQGENQNFGFNGKEFYTHVNWIDYGARFYNPALGRWHNVDAMAETYHTLSPYHFSGNNPVFFIEYNGMSYG
;
A
#
# COMPACT_ATOMS: atom_id res chain seq x y z
N MET A 1 29.82 -34.21 -9.50
CA MET A 1 29.39 -32.89 -10.01
C MET A 1 27.89 -32.77 -9.79
N GLN A 2 27.46 -32.07 -8.73
CA GLN A 2 26.06 -31.76 -8.49
C GLN A 2 25.81 -30.34 -8.99
N THR A 3 25.06 -30.22 -10.08
CA THR A 3 24.61 -28.94 -10.65
C THR A 3 23.60 -28.31 -9.71
N HIS A 4 23.94 -27.17 -9.11
CA HIS A 4 22.97 -26.36 -8.37
C HIS A 4 22.17 -25.52 -9.38
N ASN A 5 20.91 -25.86 -9.58
CA ASN A 5 19.93 -24.96 -10.22
C ASN A 5 19.67 -23.80 -9.26
N ARG A 6 20.31 -22.66 -9.49
CA ARG A 6 19.90 -21.40 -8.87
C ARG A 6 18.84 -20.79 -9.79
N ALA A 7 17.57 -21.01 -9.45
CA ALA A 7 16.51 -20.18 -10.00
C ALA A 7 16.81 -18.74 -9.56
N ASN A 8 17.12 -17.86 -10.51
CA ASN A 8 17.13 -16.42 -10.26
C ASN A 8 15.67 -16.02 -10.01
N ILE A 9 15.26 -15.99 -8.75
CA ILE A 9 14.00 -15.40 -8.35
C ILE A 9 14.20 -13.89 -8.49
N TYR A 10 13.76 -13.33 -9.60
CA TYR A 10 13.61 -11.89 -9.74
C TYR A 10 12.46 -11.46 -8.82
N GLN A 11 12.77 -11.14 -7.57
CA GLN A 11 11.80 -10.47 -6.72
C GLN A 11 11.73 -9.03 -7.20
N ILE A 12 10.66 -8.69 -7.92
CA ILE A 12 10.34 -7.30 -8.24
C ILE A 12 10.09 -6.62 -6.89
N ALA A 13 11.04 -5.79 -6.46
CA ALA A 13 10.86 -4.96 -5.29
C ALA A 13 10.04 -3.75 -5.71
N THR A 14 8.83 -3.63 -5.16
CA THR A 14 7.98 -2.45 -5.38
C THR A 14 8.33 -1.40 -4.34
N ASP A 15 8.83 -0.25 -4.80
CA ASP A 15 9.06 0.91 -3.95
C ASP A 15 7.79 1.77 -3.86
N TYR A 16 7.61 2.45 -2.73
CA TYR A 16 6.48 3.34 -2.49
C TYR A 16 6.95 4.70 -1.99
N TYR A 17 6.25 5.76 -2.40
CA TYR A 17 6.29 7.05 -1.71
C TYR A 17 5.82 6.88 -0.26
N PRO A 18 6.14 7.81 0.66
CA PRO A 18 5.80 7.66 2.08
C PRO A 18 4.32 7.34 2.36
N PHE A 19 3.41 7.87 1.55
CA PHE A 19 1.97 7.63 1.66
C PHE A 19 1.47 6.44 0.84
N GLY A 20 2.35 5.54 0.39
CA GLY A 20 1.96 4.28 -0.23
C GLY A 20 1.60 4.37 -1.71
N LEU A 21 1.87 5.50 -2.39
CA LEU A 21 1.79 5.55 -3.84
C LEU A 21 2.98 4.80 -4.42
N GLU A 22 2.73 3.82 -5.27
CA GLU A 22 3.78 3.02 -5.91
C GLU A 22 4.68 3.90 -6.81
N HIS A 23 5.99 3.72 -6.69
CA HIS A 23 6.93 4.25 -7.67
C HIS A 23 6.77 3.46 -8.97
N GLN A 24 6.35 4.13 -10.04
CA GLN A 24 6.35 3.52 -11.36
C GLN A 24 7.79 3.32 -11.84
N GLN A 25 8.35 2.15 -11.57
CA GLN A 25 9.63 1.75 -12.14
C GLN A 25 9.40 1.12 -13.52
N ALA A 26 10.22 1.53 -14.49
CA ALA A 26 10.28 0.86 -15.77
C ALA A 26 10.74 -0.58 -15.52
N GLN A 27 9.84 -1.54 -15.72
CA GLN A 27 10.18 -2.95 -15.64
C GLN A 27 11.23 -3.26 -16.72
N PRO A 28 12.36 -3.89 -16.37
CA PRO A 28 13.25 -4.46 -17.36
C PRO A 28 12.46 -5.34 -18.35
N PRO A 29 12.80 -5.35 -19.65
CA PRO A 29 12.07 -6.14 -20.65
C PRO A 29 11.89 -7.62 -20.24
N GLU A 30 12.84 -8.17 -19.49
CA GLU A 30 12.82 -9.55 -18.99
C GLU A 30 11.79 -9.86 -17.89
N THR A 31 11.25 -8.85 -17.18
CA THR A 31 10.26 -9.03 -16.10
C THR A 31 8.85 -8.53 -16.48
N GLN A 32 8.68 -7.97 -17.68
CA GLN A 32 7.37 -7.55 -18.17
C GLN A 32 6.40 -8.73 -18.24
N GLY A 33 5.40 -8.73 -17.36
CA GLY A 33 4.40 -9.81 -17.27
C GLY A 33 4.75 -10.97 -16.33
N GLN A 34 5.87 -10.89 -15.57
CA GLN A 34 6.23 -11.87 -14.54
C GLN A 34 5.78 -11.50 -13.12
N GLY A 35 5.16 -10.33 -12.93
CA GLY A 35 4.46 -10.03 -11.69
C GLY A 35 3.16 -10.83 -11.65
N GLU A 36 3.01 -11.74 -10.69
CA GLU A 36 1.69 -12.26 -10.35
C GLU A 36 0.77 -11.05 -10.14
N ASN A 37 -0.45 -11.11 -10.70
CA ASN A 37 -1.48 -10.09 -10.58
C ASN A 37 -2.01 -10.11 -9.14
N GLN A 38 -1.13 -9.79 -8.20
CA GLN A 38 -1.42 -9.78 -6.79
C GLN A 38 -2.18 -8.49 -6.55
N ASN A 39 -3.45 -8.63 -6.18
CA ASN A 39 -4.28 -7.51 -5.74
C ASN A 39 -3.82 -7.04 -4.36
N PHE A 40 -2.52 -6.93 -4.09
CA PHE A 40 -1.94 -6.49 -2.83
C PHE A 40 -0.93 -5.38 -3.13
N GLY A 41 -1.03 -4.28 -2.40
CA GLY A 41 -0.16 -3.12 -2.54
C GLY A 41 0.53 -2.76 -1.23
N PHE A 42 0.62 -1.46 -0.99
CA PHE A 42 1.21 -0.89 0.22
C PHE A 42 0.64 -1.52 1.51
N ASN A 43 1.51 -1.78 2.50
CA ASN A 43 1.19 -2.47 3.76
C ASN A 43 0.58 -3.88 3.59
N GLY A 44 0.77 -4.52 2.43
CA GLY A 44 0.22 -5.84 2.12
C GLY A 44 -1.31 -5.85 2.07
N LYS A 45 -1.93 -4.69 1.85
CA LYS A 45 -3.39 -4.52 1.83
C LYS A 45 -3.92 -4.68 0.42
N GLU A 46 -5.19 -5.07 0.30
CA GLU A 46 -5.75 -5.35 -1.01
C GLU A 46 -5.80 -4.08 -1.87
N PHE A 47 -5.25 -4.15 -3.08
CA PHE A 47 -5.24 -3.07 -4.04
C PHE A 47 -6.35 -3.26 -5.06
N TYR A 48 -7.29 -2.32 -5.07
CA TYR A 48 -8.40 -2.30 -5.98
C TYR A 48 -8.07 -1.48 -7.23
N THR A 49 -7.66 -2.19 -8.28
CA THR A 49 -7.05 -1.66 -9.52
C THR A 49 -7.97 -0.76 -10.34
N HIS A 50 -9.29 -0.86 -10.20
CA HIS A 50 -10.23 -0.07 -11.02
C HIS A 50 -10.21 1.44 -10.66
N VAL A 51 -9.91 1.78 -9.41
CA VAL A 51 -9.83 3.17 -8.92
C VAL A 51 -8.50 3.47 -8.21
N ASN A 52 -7.58 2.51 -8.19
CA ASN A 52 -6.28 2.60 -7.55
C ASN A 52 -6.36 2.91 -6.04
N TRP A 53 -7.28 2.27 -5.34
CA TRP A 53 -7.44 2.41 -3.89
C TRP A 53 -6.97 1.17 -3.16
N ILE A 54 -6.65 1.34 -1.88
CA ILE A 54 -6.23 0.27 -1.01
C ILE A 54 -7.34 0.00 0.02
N ASP A 55 -7.78 -1.24 0.11
CA ASP A 55 -8.79 -1.67 1.08
C ASP A 55 -8.12 -1.96 2.43
N TYR A 56 -8.48 -1.18 3.44
CA TYR A 56 -8.06 -1.41 4.83
C TYR A 56 -9.13 -2.13 5.66
N GLY A 57 -10.27 -2.50 5.07
CA GLY A 57 -11.40 -3.17 5.70
C GLY A 57 -12.48 -2.17 6.09
N ALA A 58 -12.21 -1.27 7.04
CA ALA A 58 -13.20 -0.27 7.44
C ALA A 58 -13.34 0.90 6.46
N ARG A 59 -12.29 1.18 5.68
CA ARG A 59 -12.22 2.32 4.77
C ARG A 59 -11.35 2.02 3.55
N PHE A 60 -11.69 2.66 2.43
CA PHE A 60 -10.80 2.73 1.27
C PHE A 60 -9.84 3.92 1.36
N TYR A 61 -8.57 3.63 1.18
CA TYR A 61 -7.47 4.59 1.19
C TYR A 61 -7.06 4.97 -0.23
N ASN A 62 -6.86 6.26 -0.48
CA ASN A 62 -6.28 6.74 -1.73
C ASN A 62 -4.80 7.11 -1.51
N PRO A 63 -3.86 6.29 -2.01
CA PRO A 63 -2.43 6.53 -1.84
C PRO A 63 -1.91 7.77 -2.58
N ALA A 64 -2.56 8.17 -3.68
CA ALA A 64 -2.17 9.37 -4.42
C ALA A 64 -2.50 10.66 -3.65
N LEU A 65 -3.57 10.67 -2.85
CA LEU A 65 -3.95 11.80 -2.01
C LEU A 65 -3.38 11.70 -0.59
N GLY A 66 -3.02 10.50 -0.14
CA GLY A 66 -2.64 10.25 1.25
C GLY A 66 -3.80 10.38 2.23
N ARG A 67 -5.04 10.06 1.81
CA ARG A 67 -6.28 10.31 2.58
C ARG A 67 -7.31 9.20 2.42
N TRP A 68 -8.21 9.11 3.41
CA TRP A 68 -9.42 8.29 3.32
C TRP A 68 -10.46 8.88 2.38
N HIS A 69 -11.31 8.03 1.81
CA HIS A 69 -12.46 8.45 1.00
C HIS A 69 -13.71 8.80 1.81
N ASN A 70 -13.77 8.38 3.06
CA ASN A 70 -14.86 8.67 3.97
C ASN A 70 -14.34 9.13 5.33
N VAL A 71 -15.22 9.79 6.09
CA VAL A 71 -14.95 10.23 7.47
C VAL A 71 -14.60 9.02 8.34
N ASP A 72 -13.59 9.17 9.19
CA ASP A 72 -13.23 8.20 10.22
C ASP A 72 -14.37 8.03 11.23
N ALA A 73 -14.80 6.79 11.47
CA ALA A 73 -15.73 6.49 12.56
C ALA A 73 -15.14 6.84 13.94
N MET A 74 -13.82 6.84 14.06
CA MET A 74 -13.05 7.24 15.24
C MET A 74 -12.56 8.69 15.17
N ALA A 75 -13.10 9.54 14.29
CA ALA A 75 -12.68 10.94 14.18
C ALA A 75 -12.75 11.69 15.53
N GLU A 76 -13.74 11.36 16.36
CA GLU A 76 -13.88 11.92 17.72
C GLU A 76 -12.81 11.44 18.70
N THR A 77 -12.03 10.40 18.39
CA THR A 77 -10.87 10.02 19.22
C THR A 77 -9.63 10.84 18.84
N TYR A 78 -9.61 11.41 17.63
CA TYR A 78 -8.48 12.11 17.03
C TYR A 78 -8.80 13.59 16.76
N HIS A 79 -9.31 14.30 17.77
CA HIS A 79 -9.84 15.67 17.63
C HIS A 79 -8.90 16.71 16.99
N THR A 80 -7.58 16.51 17.06
CA THR A 80 -6.58 17.42 16.49
C THR A 80 -6.23 17.11 15.03
N LEU A 81 -6.75 16.00 14.49
CA LEU A 81 -6.50 15.55 13.13
C LEU A 81 -7.76 15.70 12.27
N SER A 82 -7.55 15.82 10.96
CA SER A 82 -8.65 15.80 10.00
C SER A 82 -9.37 14.44 10.08
N PRO A 83 -10.71 14.38 9.95
CA PRO A 83 -11.44 13.11 9.88
C PRO A 83 -11.04 12.21 8.69
N TYR A 84 -10.17 12.69 7.81
CA TYR A 84 -9.64 11.96 6.66
C TYR A 84 -8.13 11.68 6.75
N HIS A 85 -7.49 11.94 7.91
CA HIS A 85 -6.05 11.70 8.08
C HIS A 85 -5.72 10.21 7.96
N PHE A 86 -4.55 9.87 7.39
CA PHE A 86 -4.04 8.50 7.34
C PHE A 86 -2.84 8.36 8.28
N SER A 87 -2.82 7.34 9.14
CA SER A 87 -1.68 7.03 10.04
C SER A 87 -1.11 8.24 10.80
N GLY A 88 -1.96 9.08 11.38
CA GLY A 88 -1.52 10.31 12.08
C GLY A 88 -0.70 11.29 11.22
N ASN A 89 -0.83 11.24 9.89
CA ASN A 89 0.02 11.93 8.91
C ASN A 89 1.51 11.55 8.97
N ASN A 90 1.86 10.41 9.58
CA ASN A 90 3.22 9.88 9.60
C ASN A 90 3.24 8.37 9.27
N PRO A 91 2.90 8.00 8.02
CA PRO A 91 2.83 6.61 7.56
C PRO A 91 4.19 5.89 7.48
N VAL A 92 5.29 6.62 7.63
CA VAL A 92 6.64 6.03 7.75
C VAL A 92 6.82 5.39 9.12
N PHE A 93 6.19 5.96 10.15
CA PHE A 93 6.32 5.50 11.53
C PHE A 93 5.10 4.69 12.00
N PHE A 94 3.89 5.09 11.60
CA PHE A 94 2.65 4.46 12.03
C PHE A 94 2.01 3.62 10.93
N ILE A 95 1.60 2.40 11.29
CA ILE A 95 0.90 1.48 10.40
C ILE A 95 -0.59 1.53 10.74
N GLU A 96 -1.42 1.77 9.73
CA GLU A 96 -2.86 1.61 9.86
C GLU A 96 -3.24 0.13 9.78
N TYR A 97 -3.94 -0.40 10.78
CA TYR A 97 -4.20 -1.84 10.86
C TYR A 97 -5.42 -2.27 10.08
N ASN A 98 -6.52 -1.53 10.25
CA ASN A 98 -7.85 -1.91 9.76
C ASN A 98 -8.67 -0.72 9.23
N GLY A 99 -8.04 0.44 9.04
CA GLY A 99 -8.72 1.66 8.65
C GLY A 99 -9.61 2.22 9.76
N MET A 100 -9.27 2.02 11.02
CA MET A 100 -9.88 2.68 12.18
C MET A 100 -8.81 3.14 13.17
N SER A 101 -7.77 2.32 13.35
CA SER A 101 -6.65 2.63 14.22
C SER A 101 -5.29 2.39 13.55
N TYR A 102 -4.34 3.22 13.98
CA TYR A 102 -2.93 3.13 13.64
C TYR A 102 -2.08 3.00 14.90
N GLY A 103 -0.88 2.44 14.75
CA GLY A 103 0.12 2.33 15.81
C GLY A 103 1.51 2.06 15.29
#